data_AF-A0A4Q9LYP9-F1
#
_entry.id   AF-A0A4Q9LYP9-F1
#
_cell.length_a   1.000
_cell.length_b   1.000
_cell.length_c   1.000
_cell.angle_alpha   90.00
_cell.angle_beta   90.00
_cell.angle_gamma   90.00
#
_symmetry.space_group_name_H-M   'P 1'
#
loop_
_entity.id
_entity.type
_entity.pdbx_description
1 polymer ?
#
loop_
_entity_poly.entity_id
_entity_poly.type
_entity_poly.pdbx_seq_one_letter_code
_entity_poly.pdbx_strand_id
1 'polypeptide(L)'
;MCGIFAYANFLTKKSKKEISEILTNGLRRMEYRGYDSAGICIQDNSNSRYSVFKTPGKVQSLVDFVEKQNETDMESETTNHVGIAHTRWATHGQPSERNSHPIRSDPSGMFIVVHNGIITNHQTIRAYLESKGHVYESDTDT
;
A
#
# COMPACT_ATOMS: atom_id res chain seq x y z
N MET A 1 1.08 -13.68 10.17
CA MET A 1 1.64 -12.39 10.68
C MET A 1 1.89 -11.50 9.48
N CYS A 2 1.53 -10.22 9.45
CA CYS A 2 1.74 -9.40 8.25
C CYS A 2 3.23 -9.04 8.01
N GLY A 3 3.56 -8.43 6.86
CA GLY A 3 4.89 -7.94 6.50
C GLY A 3 4.84 -6.46 6.08
N ILE A 4 5.76 -5.63 6.59
CA ILE A 4 5.92 -4.21 6.21
C ILE A 4 7.32 -4.02 5.62
N PHE A 5 7.39 -3.37 4.47
CA PHE A 5 8.65 -2.96 3.85
C PHE A 5 8.50 -1.55 3.28
N ALA A 6 9.56 -0.76 3.35
CA ALA A 6 9.60 0.56 2.75
C ALA A 6 10.98 0.77 2.12
N TYR A 7 11.01 1.56 1.06
CA TYR A 7 12.22 1.97 0.39
C TYR A 7 12.22 3.49 0.25
N ALA A 8 13.33 4.12 0.59
CA ALA A 8 13.53 5.54 0.39
C ALA A 8 14.84 5.75 -0.37
N ASN A 9 14.77 6.38 -1.54
CA ASN A 9 15.95 6.93 -2.22
C ASN A 9 16.03 8.42 -1.96
N PHE A 10 17.23 8.88 -1.61
CA PHE A 10 17.52 10.28 -1.36
C PHE A 10 18.81 10.64 -2.10
N LEU A 11 18.77 11.71 -2.90
CA LEU A 11 19.87 12.13 -3.78
C LEU A 11 20.41 10.99 -4.66
N THR A 12 19.55 10.03 -4.98
CA THR A 12 19.87 8.84 -5.78
C THR A 12 18.77 8.63 -6.80
N LYS A 13 19.13 8.77 -8.07
CA LYS A 13 18.19 8.66 -9.18
C LYS A 13 17.74 7.20 -9.35
N LYS A 14 16.43 6.99 -9.43
CA LYS A 14 15.79 5.70 -9.69
C LYS A 14 14.58 5.87 -10.58
N SER A 15 14.33 4.93 -11.48
CA SER A 15 13.04 4.86 -12.17
C SER A 15 11.95 4.34 -11.22
N LYS A 16 10.69 4.70 -11.49
CA LYS A 16 9.55 4.16 -10.73
C LYS A 16 9.43 2.66 -10.85
N LYS A 17 9.84 2.09 -11.99
CA LYS A 17 9.97 0.65 -12.21
C LYS A 17 10.97 0.02 -11.25
N GLU A 18 12.19 0.54 -11.16
CA GLU A 18 13.21 0.04 -10.21
C GLU A 18 12.69 0.10 -8.77
N ILE A 19 12.00 1.18 -8.40
CA ILE A 19 11.41 1.33 -7.05
C ILE A 19 10.33 0.27 -6.81
N SER A 20 9.41 0.08 -7.75
CA SER A 20 8.37 -0.95 -7.67
C SER A 20 8.97 -2.37 -7.53
N GLU A 21 10.02 -2.67 -8.30
CA GLU A 21 10.75 -3.94 -8.21
C GLU A 21 11.43 -4.11 -6.84
N ILE A 22 12.03 -3.07 -6.27
CA ILE A 22 12.63 -3.11 -4.93
C ILE A 22 11.54 -3.41 -3.88
N LEU A 23 10.41 -2.72 -3.94
CA LEU A 23 9.29 -2.92 -3.01
C LEU A 23 8.73 -4.34 -3.08
N THR A 24 8.42 -4.82 -4.29
CA THR A 24 7.86 -6.16 -4.51
C THR A 24 8.85 -7.27 -4.15
N ASN A 25 10.15 -7.10 -4.41
CA ASN A 25 11.18 -8.02 -3.96
C ASN A 25 11.32 -8.03 -2.42
N GLY A 26 11.15 -6.88 -1.76
CA GLY A 26 11.03 -6.80 -0.31
C GLY A 26 9.84 -7.62 0.21
N LEU A 27 8.67 -7.51 -0.44
CA LEU A 27 7.48 -8.28 -0.07
C LEU A 27 7.65 -9.79 -0.27
N ARG A 28 8.30 -10.23 -1.36
CA ARG A 28 8.59 -11.66 -1.59
C ARG A 28 9.34 -12.29 -0.41
N ARG A 29 10.25 -11.55 0.22
CA ARG A 29 10.98 -12.02 1.41
C ARG A 29 10.12 -12.11 2.67
N MET A 30 8.95 -11.47 2.70
CA MET A 30 8.02 -11.48 3.82
C MET A 30 6.75 -12.30 3.57
N GLU A 31 6.59 -12.86 2.37
CA GLU A 31 5.37 -13.58 1.97
C GLU A 31 5.06 -14.78 2.87
N TYR A 32 6.09 -15.42 3.46
CA TYR A 32 5.91 -16.49 4.45
C TYR A 32 5.15 -16.04 5.70
N ARG A 33 5.10 -14.73 5.98
CA ARG A 33 4.38 -14.20 7.14
C ARG A 33 2.89 -14.03 6.80
N GLY A 34 2.54 -13.54 5.61
CA GLY A 34 1.17 -13.26 5.18
C GLY A 34 1.04 -13.18 3.65
N TYR A 35 -0.06 -13.70 3.13
CA TYR A 35 -0.24 -13.97 1.69
C TYR A 35 -1.71 -13.89 1.21
N ASP A 36 -2.62 -13.33 2.03
CA ASP A 36 -4.03 -13.16 1.65
C ASP A 36 -4.21 -11.98 0.69
N SER A 37 -3.33 -10.99 0.79
CA SER A 37 -3.26 -9.81 -0.10
C SER A 37 -1.92 -9.11 0.03
N ALA A 38 -1.59 -8.31 -0.98
CA ALA A 38 -0.40 -7.47 -1.00
C ALA A 38 -0.70 -6.11 -1.66
N GLY A 39 0.11 -5.11 -1.32
CA GLY A 39 0.04 -3.83 -1.99
C GLY A 39 1.30 -3.00 -1.84
N ILE A 40 1.49 -2.07 -2.77
CA ILE A 40 2.57 -1.07 -2.78
C ILE A 40 2.01 0.32 -3.05
N CYS A 41 2.80 1.32 -2.70
CA CYS A 41 2.51 2.72 -2.95
C CYS A 41 3.78 3.42 -3.44
N ILE A 42 3.69 4.06 -4.61
CA ILE A 42 4.78 4.82 -5.26
C ILE A 42 4.26 6.16 -5.75
N GLN A 43 5.13 7.16 -5.93
CA GLN A 43 4.72 8.47 -6.46
C GLN A 43 4.06 8.36 -7.83
N ASP A 44 3.06 9.20 -8.05
CA ASP A 44 2.34 9.35 -9.32
C ASP A 44 3.17 10.13 -10.36
N ASN A 45 2.61 10.35 -11.54
CA ASN A 45 3.28 11.07 -12.64
C ASN A 45 3.60 12.53 -12.30
N SER A 46 2.82 13.16 -11.41
CA SER A 46 3.08 14.53 -10.97
C SER A 46 4.20 14.62 -9.93
N ASN A 47 4.66 13.49 -9.38
CA ASN A 47 5.54 13.40 -8.22
C ASN A 47 5.02 14.16 -6.97
N SER A 48 3.73 14.51 -6.95
CA SER A 48 3.10 15.25 -5.87
C SER A 48 2.10 14.40 -5.09
N ARG A 49 1.69 13.26 -5.66
CA ARG A 49 0.78 12.30 -5.04
C ARG A 49 1.35 10.89 -5.13
N TYR A 50 0.56 9.94 -4.68
CA TYR A 50 0.90 8.53 -4.65
C TYR A 50 -0.13 7.70 -5.40
N SER A 51 0.37 6.79 -6.23
CA SER A 51 -0.38 5.69 -6.83
C SER A 51 -0.32 4.48 -5.90
N VAL A 52 -1.48 3.92 -5.58
CA VAL A 52 -1.62 2.76 -4.69
C VAL A 52 -2.06 1.56 -5.51
N PHE A 53 -1.26 0.50 -5.49
CA PHE A 53 -1.54 -0.75 -6.20
C PHE A 53 -1.76 -1.85 -5.18
N LYS A 54 -2.90 -2.55 -5.27
CA LYS A 54 -3.32 -3.55 -4.29
C LYS A 54 -3.96 -4.73 -4.98
N THR A 55 -3.69 -5.93 -4.50
CA THR A 55 -4.32 -7.15 -5.03
C THR A 55 -4.62 -8.14 -3.90
N PRO A 56 -5.77 -8.84 -3.93
CA PRO A 56 -5.91 -10.07 -3.17
C PRO A 56 -4.93 -11.13 -3.69
N GLY A 57 -4.56 -12.06 -2.81
CA GLY A 57 -3.62 -13.15 -3.11
C GLY A 57 -2.16 -12.82 -2.85
N LYS A 58 -1.29 -13.57 -3.53
CA LYS A 58 0.16 -13.58 -3.34
C LYS A 58 0.83 -12.35 -3.97
N VAL A 59 2.08 -12.08 -3.59
CA VAL A 59 2.88 -10.98 -4.12
C VAL A 59 3.03 -11.06 -5.64
N GLN A 60 3.05 -12.26 -6.22
CA GLN A 60 3.10 -12.41 -7.68
C GLN A 60 1.88 -11.79 -8.38
N SER A 61 0.68 -11.91 -7.78
CA SER A 61 -0.53 -11.26 -8.33
C SER A 61 -0.41 -9.74 -8.36
N LEU A 62 0.27 -9.15 -7.37
CA LEU A 62 0.55 -7.72 -7.33
C LEU A 62 1.55 -7.31 -8.42
N VAL A 63 2.61 -8.09 -8.63
CA VAL A 63 3.60 -7.86 -9.69
C VAL A 63 2.90 -7.86 -11.05
N ASP A 64 2.14 -8.91 -11.35
CA ASP A 64 1.41 -9.04 -12.62
C ASP A 64 0.39 -7.91 -12.82
N PHE A 65 -0.21 -7.42 -11.72
CA PHE A 65 -1.14 -6.29 -11.76
C PHE A 65 -0.42 -4.99 -12.10
N VAL A 66 0.66 -4.67 -11.40
CA VAL A 66 1.45 -3.45 -11.62
C VAL A 66 1.99 -3.38 -13.06
N GLU A 67 2.45 -4.51 -13.62
CA GLU A 67 2.93 -4.58 -15.01
C GLU A 67 1.85 -4.30 -16.06
N LYS A 68 0.57 -4.55 -15.74
CA LYS A 68 -0.56 -4.34 -16.66
C LYS A 68 -1.16 -2.93 -16.56
N GLN A 69 -0.79 -2.16 -15.54
CA GLN A 69 -1.33 -0.83 -15.33
C GLN A 69 -0.60 0.22 -16.17
N ASN A 70 -1.35 1.18 -16.69
CA ASN A 70 -0.82 2.31 -17.46
C ASN A 70 -1.02 3.66 -16.76
N GLU A 71 -1.46 3.65 -15.49
CA GLU A 71 -1.78 4.86 -14.74
C GLU A 71 -0.53 5.65 -14.33
N THR A 72 0.61 4.98 -14.19
CA THR A 72 1.89 5.57 -13.78
C THR A 72 2.95 5.29 -14.84
N ASP A 73 3.66 6.32 -15.27
CA ASP A 73 4.83 6.24 -16.13
C ASP A 73 5.98 5.60 -15.36
N MET A 74 6.13 4.29 -15.52
CA MET A 74 7.11 3.48 -14.79
C MET A 74 8.55 3.81 -15.18
N GLU A 75 8.78 4.40 -16.36
CA GLU A 75 10.12 4.77 -16.82
C GLU A 75 10.54 6.16 -16.32
N SER A 76 9.59 6.97 -15.82
CA SER A 76 9.92 8.24 -15.20
C SER A 76 10.84 8.07 -13.98
N GLU A 77 11.81 8.98 -13.87
CA GLU A 77 12.84 8.93 -12.84
C GLU A 77 12.59 9.95 -11.73
N THR A 78 12.97 9.57 -10.51
CA THR A 78 12.94 10.44 -9.33
C THR A 78 14.25 10.36 -8.57
N THR A 79 14.68 11.51 -8.03
CA THR A 79 15.90 11.61 -7.21
C THR A 79 15.62 11.43 -5.72
N ASN A 80 14.38 11.73 -5.31
CA ASN A 80 13.92 11.63 -3.93
C ASN A 80 12.53 11.00 -3.90
N HIS A 81 12.39 9.85 -3.28
CA HIS A 81 11.12 9.13 -3.19
C HIS A 81 11.08 8.27 -1.94
N VAL A 82 9.86 8.07 -1.42
CA VAL A 82 9.56 7.10 -0.38
C VAL A 82 8.41 6.22 -0.86
N GLY A 83 8.63 4.92 -0.93
CA GLY A 83 7.63 3.92 -1.24
C GLY A 83 7.40 2.99 -0.06
N ILE A 84 6.16 2.54 0.10
CA ILE A 84 5.77 1.60 1.15
C ILE A 84 5.07 0.39 0.54
N ALA A 85 5.19 -0.74 1.21
CA ALA A 85 4.74 -2.04 0.75
C ALA A 85 4.23 -2.87 1.93
N HIS A 86 3.19 -3.67 1.70
CA HIS A 86 2.61 -4.54 2.70
C HIS A 86 2.21 -5.89 2.15
N THR A 87 2.43 -6.94 2.95
CA THR A 87 1.73 -8.23 2.81
C THR A 87 0.82 -8.43 4.01
N ARG A 88 -0.41 -8.84 3.75
CA ARG A 88 -1.47 -8.92 4.75
C ARG A 88 -1.89 -10.36 5.01
N TRP A 89 -2.05 -10.68 6.29
CA TRP A 89 -2.81 -11.81 6.81
C TRP A 89 -4.10 -11.23 7.42
N ALA A 90 -5.25 -11.54 6.85
CA ALA A 90 -6.49 -10.89 7.21
C ALA A 90 -6.98 -11.30 8.62
N THR A 91 -7.17 -10.33 9.52
CA THR A 91 -7.78 -10.52 10.85
C THR A 91 -9.18 -9.89 10.93
N HIS A 92 -9.37 -8.70 10.33
CA HIS A 92 -10.66 -8.03 10.17
C HIS A 92 -10.95 -7.77 8.69
N GLY A 93 -12.18 -8.02 8.23
CA GLY A 93 -12.56 -7.82 6.83
C GLY A 93 -11.95 -8.86 5.88
N GLN A 94 -12.74 -9.28 4.88
CA GLN A 94 -12.31 -10.29 3.93
C GLN A 94 -11.12 -9.82 3.07
N PRO A 95 -10.23 -10.75 2.65
CA PRO A 95 -9.20 -10.47 1.66
C PRO A 95 -9.82 -9.87 0.39
N SER A 96 -9.46 -8.62 0.09
CA SER A 96 -9.99 -7.85 -1.03
C SER A 96 -9.05 -6.67 -1.29
N GLU A 97 -9.09 -6.11 -2.49
CA GLU A 97 -8.34 -4.90 -2.83
C GLU A 97 -8.64 -3.73 -1.86
N ARG A 98 -9.94 -3.56 -1.54
CA ARG A 98 -10.44 -2.58 -0.57
C ARG A 98 -9.76 -2.67 0.79
N ASN A 99 -9.67 -3.88 1.34
CA ASN A 99 -9.09 -4.13 2.68
C ASN A 99 -7.58 -4.41 2.65
N SER A 100 -6.97 -4.45 1.47
CA SER A 100 -5.52 -4.59 1.34
C SER A 100 -4.86 -3.27 1.74
N HIS A 101 -3.67 -3.36 2.34
CA HIS A 101 -2.85 -2.18 2.60
C HIS A 101 -1.99 -1.88 1.36
N PRO A 102 -1.54 -0.63 1.16
CA PRO A 102 -1.73 0.54 2.05
C PRO A 102 -3.15 1.12 2.12
N ILE A 103 -3.52 1.68 3.28
CA ILE A 103 -4.80 2.37 3.52
C ILE A 103 -4.59 3.87 3.38
N ARG A 104 -5.53 4.56 2.73
CA ARG A 104 -5.50 6.01 2.51
C ARG A 104 -6.47 6.74 3.44
N SER A 105 -6.16 7.98 3.82
CA SER A 105 -7.02 8.83 4.64
C SER A 105 -8.30 9.29 3.93
N ASP A 106 -8.21 9.51 2.62
CA ASP A 106 -9.25 10.14 1.80
C ASP A 106 -9.00 9.83 0.30
N PRO A 107 -9.95 10.14 -0.60
CA PRO A 107 -9.80 9.83 -2.03
C PRO A 107 -8.58 10.46 -2.71
N SER A 108 -8.05 11.57 -2.18
CA SER A 108 -6.84 12.22 -2.70
C SER A 108 -5.54 11.56 -2.20
N GLY A 109 -5.62 10.72 -1.16
CA GLY A 109 -4.47 10.00 -0.61
C GLY A 109 -3.50 10.92 0.15
N MET A 110 -4.00 11.91 0.89
CA MET A 110 -3.16 12.86 1.63
C MET A 110 -2.24 12.18 2.63
N PHE A 111 -2.76 11.16 3.33
CA PHE A 111 -1.99 10.25 4.17
C PHE A 111 -2.22 8.81 3.75
N ILE A 112 -1.17 8.01 3.77
CA ILE A 112 -1.19 6.60 3.41
C ILE A 112 -0.39 5.81 4.44
N VAL A 113 -0.96 4.73 4.96
CA VAL A 113 -0.38 3.94 6.05
C VAL A 113 -0.41 2.45 5.77
N VAL A 114 0.58 1.75 6.33
CA VAL A 114 0.62 0.29 6.45
C VAL A 114 0.76 -0.06 7.93
N HIS A 115 0.08 -1.10 8.38
CA HIS A 115 0.03 -1.47 9.79
C HIS A 115 0.13 -2.99 9.98
N ASN A 116 0.89 -3.38 11.00
CA ASN A 116 1.01 -4.74 11.52
C ASN A 116 0.62 -4.72 12.99
N GLY A 117 -0.56 -5.20 13.31
CA GLY A 117 -1.08 -5.17 14.67
C GLY A 117 -2.61 -5.21 14.66
N ILE A 118 -3.19 -4.86 15.80
CA ILE A 118 -4.64 -4.70 15.95
C ILE A 118 -4.90 -3.41 16.71
N ILE A 119 -5.73 -2.53 16.16
CA ILE A 119 -6.23 -1.34 16.86
C ILE A 119 -7.49 -1.75 17.64
N THR A 120 -7.32 -2.09 18.92
CA THR A 120 -8.37 -2.73 19.74
C THR A 120 -9.62 -1.86 19.96
N ASN A 121 -9.51 -0.54 19.81
CA ASN A 121 -10.61 0.42 19.94
C ASN A 121 -11.01 1.07 18.60
N HIS A 122 -10.72 0.43 17.46
CA HIS A 122 -11.00 0.99 16.13
C HIS A 122 -12.48 1.34 15.90
N GLN A 123 -13.42 0.60 16.50
CA GLN A 123 -14.85 0.90 16.39
C GLN A 123 -15.21 2.26 17.02
N THR A 124 -14.64 2.57 18.18
CA THR A 124 -14.83 3.87 18.85
C THR A 124 -14.22 5.00 18.03
N ILE A 125 -13.02 4.79 17.48
CA ILE A 125 -12.33 5.76 16.63
C ILE A 125 -13.12 6.01 15.33
N ARG A 126 -13.60 4.94 14.70
CA ARG A 126 -14.42 5.00 13.48
C ARG A 126 -15.70 5.79 13.70
N ALA A 127 -16.46 5.47 14.76
CA ALA A 127 -17.69 6.20 15.09
C ALA A 127 -17.41 7.69 15.34
N TYR A 128 -16.30 8.02 16.02
CA TYR A 128 -15.90 9.41 16.21
C TYR A 128 -15.57 10.11 14.89
N LEU A 129 -14.78 9.49 14.01
CA LEU A 129 -14.39 10.09 12.73
C LEU A 129 -15.57 10.20 11.76
N GLU A 130 -16.47 9.22 11.73
CA GLU A 130 -17.75 9.28 10.99
C GLU A 130 -18.62 10.43 11.50
N SER A 131 -18.67 10.67 12.81
CA SER A 131 -19.38 11.84 13.39
C SER A 131 -18.77 13.19 12.98
N LYS A 132 -17.51 13.21 12.53
CA LYS A 132 -16.81 14.37 11.98
C LYS A 132 -16.91 14.46 10.45
N GLY A 133 -17.64 13.56 9.81
CA GLY A 133 -17.88 13.55 8.36
C GLY A 133 -16.85 12.76 7.54
N HIS A 134 -15.97 11.98 8.17
CA HIS A 134 -15.07 11.09 7.44
C HIS A 134 -15.82 9.86 6.93
N VAL A 135 -15.60 9.50 5.65
CA VAL A 135 -16.19 8.33 5.02
C VAL A 135 -15.16 7.22 4.95
N TYR A 136 -15.48 6.06 5.53
CA TYR A 136 -14.61 4.90 5.50
C TYR A 136 -14.85 4.07 4.25
N GLU A 137 -13.75 3.73 3.58
CA GLU A 137 -13.75 2.88 2.40
C GLU A 137 -13.22 1.48 2.68
N SER A 138 -12.95 1.07 3.92
CA SER A 138 -12.48 -0.29 4.25
C SER A 138 -13.21 -0.82 5.48
N ASP A 139 -13.10 -2.13 5.70
CA ASP A 139 -13.61 -2.81 6.90
C ASP A 139 -12.45 -3.13 7.88
N THR A 140 -11.28 -2.54 7.64
CA THR A 140 -10.07 -2.73 8.46
C THR A 140 -10.08 -1.86 9.70
N ASP A 141 -9.37 -2.32 10.72
CA ASP A 141 -9.06 -1.54 11.92
C ASP A 141 -7.95 -0.51 11.69
N THR A 142 -7.11 -0.74 10.67
CA THR A 142 -6.15 0.23 10.11
C THR A 142 -6.89 1.31 9.32
#